data_AF-A0A5D2H997-F1
#
_entry.id   AF-A0A5D2H997-F1
#
_cell.length_a   1.000
_cell.length_b   1.000
_cell.length_c   1.000
_cell.angle_alpha   90.00
_cell.angle_beta   90.00
_cell.angle_gamma   90.00
#
_symmetry.space_group_name_H-M   'P 1'
#
loop_
_entity.id
_entity.type
_entity.pdbx_description
1 polymer ?
#
loop_
_entity_poly.entity_id
_entity_poly.type
_entity_poly.pdbx_seq_one_letter_code
_entity_poly.pdbx_strand_id
1 'polypeptide(L)'
;MDNIVDSLNKAYQEFVAAAGNVLETKGSSAAQKTESTDTALESFKQKWETFGLACDQAEEFVESIKQRIGSECLVDEATGNSSEPSTGLPPISAVRLEQMSKAVRWLVIELQNGSGTAAAHPSTPFDGRFSEDGGQ
;
A
#
# COMPACT_ATOMS: atom_id res chain seq x y z
N MET A 1 -16.04 8.57 7.04
CA MET A 1 -16.58 8.64 5.68
C MET A 1 -17.72 9.64 5.64
N ASP A 2 -18.79 9.42 6.40
CA ASP A 2 -19.96 10.32 6.44
C ASP A 2 -19.58 11.77 6.74
N ASN A 3 -18.73 12.00 7.74
CA ASN A 3 -18.26 13.36 8.08
C ASN A 3 -17.55 14.10 6.93
N ILE A 4 -16.89 13.38 6.01
CA ILE A 4 -16.20 14.00 4.86
C ILE A 4 -17.22 14.38 3.78
N VAL A 5 -18.16 13.48 3.51
CA VAL A 5 -19.27 13.73 2.58
C VAL A 5 -20.16 14.86 3.07
N ASP A 6 -20.46 14.89 4.37
CA ASP A 6 -21.23 15.96 5.02
C ASP A 6 -20.50 17.30 4.98
N SER A 7 -19.19 17.30 5.24
CA SER A 7 -18.33 18.49 5.13
C SER A 7 -18.32 19.05 3.70
N LEU A 8 -18.13 18.18 2.70
CA LEU A 8 -18.13 18.55 1.29
C LEU A 8 -19.49 19.11 0.85
N ASN A 9 -20.58 18.43 1.22
CA ASN A 9 -21.94 18.88 0.90
C ASN A 9 -22.25 20.24 1.54
N LYS A 10 -21.86 20.44 2.81
CA LYS A 10 -22.02 21.72 3.49
C LYS A 10 -21.22 22.82 2.79
N ALA A 11 -19.95 22.58 2.49
CA ALA A 11 -19.10 23.56 1.81
C ALA A 11 -19.64 23.92 0.42
N TYR A 12 -20.17 22.94 -0.32
CA TYR A 12 -20.82 23.16 -1.61
C TYR A 12 -22.06 24.05 -1.48
N GLN A 13 -22.95 23.75 -0.53
CA GLN A 13 -24.15 24.57 -0.33
C GLN A 13 -23.81 26.01 0.08
N GLU A 14 -22.81 26.19 0.95
CA GLU A 14 -22.35 27.51 1.36
C GLU A 14 -21.71 28.30 0.21
N PHE A 15 -20.97 27.63 -0.68
CA PHE A 15 -20.42 28.22 -1.90
C PHE A 15 -21.52 28.68 -2.86
N VAL A 16 -22.51 27.82 -3.13
CA VAL A 16 -23.65 28.16 -4.02
C VAL A 16 -24.48 29.30 -3.43
N ALA A 17 -24.72 29.29 -2.12
CA ALA A 17 -25.42 30.37 -1.43
C ALA A 17 -24.67 31.71 -1.55
N ALA A 18 -23.34 31.71 -1.39
CA ALA A 18 -22.53 32.90 -1.56
C ALA A 18 -22.54 33.42 -3.01
N ALA A 19 -22.55 32.51 -4.00
CA ALA A 19 -22.69 32.89 -5.41
C ALA A 19 -24.04 33.57 -5.70
N GLY A 20 -25.13 33.03 -5.12
CA GLY A 20 -26.46 33.63 -5.19
C GLY A 20 -26.49 35.03 -4.59
N ASN A 21 -25.88 35.21 -3.41
CA ASN A 21 -25.79 36.51 -2.75
C ASN A 21 -25.07 37.55 -3.61
N VAL A 22 -23.96 37.19 -4.28
CA VAL A 22 -23.26 38.10 -5.22
C VAL A 22 -24.17 38.55 -6.37
N LEU A 23 -24.98 37.65 -6.93
CA LEU A 23 -25.92 37.96 -8.00
C LEU A 23 -27.05 38.87 -7.51
N GLU A 24 -27.56 38.62 -6.32
CA GLU A 24 -28.64 39.41 -5.71
C GLU A 24 -28.20 40.82 -5.34
N THR A 25 -27.01 40.97 -4.72
CA THR A 25 -26.44 42.28 -4.39
C THR A 25 -26.12 43.07 -5.66
N LYS A 26 -25.62 42.40 -6.71
CA LYS A 26 -25.32 43.03 -8.00
C LYS A 26 -26.58 43.43 -8.77
N GLY A 27 -27.64 42.63 -8.69
CA GLY A 27 -28.94 42.95 -9.29
C GLY A 27 -29.60 44.16 -8.62
N SER A 28 -29.45 44.27 -7.30
CA SER A 28 -29.98 45.38 -6.51
C SER A 28 -29.20 46.68 -6.70
N SER A 29 -27.93 46.63 -7.13
CA SER A 29 -27.08 47.81 -7.28
C SER A 29 -27.18 48.53 -8.63
N ALA A 30 -28.12 48.16 -9.50
CA ALA A 30 -28.26 48.72 -10.86
C ALA A 30 -26.92 48.78 -11.63
N ALA A 31 -26.08 47.75 -11.47
CA ALA A 31 -24.73 47.64 -12.04
C ALA A 31 -23.68 48.66 -11.53
N GLN A 32 -23.97 49.42 -10.47
CA GLN A 32 -22.95 50.20 -9.77
C GLN A 32 -22.17 49.30 -8.80
N LYS A 33 -20.85 49.44 -8.77
CA LYS A 33 -20.01 48.75 -7.78
C LYS A 33 -20.27 49.37 -6.41
N THR A 34 -20.96 48.64 -5.54
CA THR A 34 -21.28 49.04 -4.16
C THR A 34 -20.42 48.28 -3.15
N GLU A 35 -20.21 48.85 -1.97
CA GLU A 35 -19.54 48.18 -0.84
C GLU A 35 -20.18 46.82 -0.53
N SER A 36 -21.51 46.75 -0.62
CA SER A 36 -22.28 45.50 -0.46
C SER A 36 -21.89 44.41 -1.47
N THR A 37 -21.62 44.79 -2.73
CA THR A 37 -21.18 43.82 -3.75
C THR A 37 -19.74 43.37 -3.49
N ASP A 38 -18.88 44.27 -2.99
CA ASP A 38 -17.49 43.96 -2.66
C ASP A 38 -17.42 42.98 -1.48
N THR A 39 -18.21 43.22 -0.42
CA THR A 39 -18.36 42.27 0.71
C THR A 39 -18.90 40.91 0.26
N ALA A 40 -19.89 40.88 -0.62
CA ALA A 40 -20.43 39.62 -1.15
C ALA A 40 -19.37 38.85 -1.96
N LEU A 41 -18.53 39.54 -2.74
CA LEU A 41 -17.44 38.94 -3.50
C LEU A 41 -16.33 38.38 -2.60
N GLU A 42 -15.95 39.08 -1.53
CA GLU A 42 -15.01 38.55 -0.55
C GLU A 42 -15.54 37.28 0.13
N SER A 43 -16.82 37.29 0.54
CA SER A 43 -17.47 36.12 1.12
C SER A 43 -17.53 34.95 0.14
N PHE A 44 -17.86 35.21 -1.13
CA PHE A 44 -17.83 34.21 -2.20
C PHE A 44 -16.44 33.62 -2.38
N LYS A 45 -15.39 34.46 -2.42
CA LYS A 45 -14.01 33.99 -2.53
C LYS A 45 -13.63 33.10 -1.36
N GLN A 46 -13.95 33.50 -0.14
CA GLN A 46 -13.71 32.69 1.06
C GLN A 46 -14.42 31.32 1.00
N LYS A 47 -15.69 31.30 0.58
CA LYS A 47 -16.45 30.04 0.46
C LYS A 47 -15.96 29.16 -0.68
N TRP A 48 -15.49 29.75 -1.78
CA TRP A 48 -14.82 29.02 -2.87
C TRP A 48 -13.55 28.34 -2.39
N GLU A 49 -12.69 29.05 -1.66
CA GLU A 49 -11.46 28.49 -1.10
C GLU A 49 -11.77 27.36 -0.10
N THR A 50 -12.77 27.55 0.76
CA THR A 50 -13.22 26.52 1.71
C THR A 50 -13.75 25.28 0.99
N PHE A 51 -14.51 25.45 -0.09
CA PHE A 51 -14.99 24.34 -0.90
C PHE A 51 -13.84 23.60 -1.61
N GLY A 52 -12.85 24.33 -2.12
CA GLY A 52 -11.63 23.73 -2.69
C GLY A 52 -10.93 22.80 -1.69
N LEU A 53 -10.71 23.27 -0.45
CA LEU A 53 -10.11 22.44 0.60
C LEU A 53 -10.93 21.20 0.94
N ALA A 54 -12.26 21.30 0.91
CA ALA A 54 -13.13 20.14 1.13
C ALA A 54 -13.05 19.13 -0.02
N CYS A 55 -12.88 19.60 -1.27
CA CYS A 55 -12.62 18.73 -2.42
C CYS A 55 -11.28 18.01 -2.30
N ASP A 56 -10.21 18.73 -1.92
CA ASP A 56 -8.88 18.14 -1.72
C ASP A 56 -8.92 17.03 -0.65
N GLN A 57 -9.62 17.29 0.46
CA GLN A 57 -9.81 16.31 1.53
C GLN A 57 -10.61 15.08 1.06
N ALA A 58 -11.62 15.28 0.23
CA ALA A 58 -12.40 14.18 -0.35
C ALA A 58 -11.56 13.34 -1.32
N GLU A 59 -10.69 13.98 -2.12
CA GLU A 59 -9.76 13.30 -3.02
C GLU A 59 -8.74 12.47 -2.25
N GLU A 60 -8.11 13.04 -1.21
CA GLU A 60 -7.19 12.32 -0.31
C GLU A 60 -7.86 11.09 0.32
N PHE A 61 -9.13 11.21 0.72
CA PHE A 61 -9.88 10.09 1.27
C PHE A 61 -10.10 8.97 0.24
N VAL A 62 -10.43 9.32 -1.01
CA VAL A 62 -10.55 8.35 -2.10
C VAL A 62 -9.21 7.68 -2.39
N GLU A 63 -8.11 8.44 -2.40
CA GLU A 63 -6.78 7.89 -2.55
C GLU A 63 -6.40 6.95 -1.40
N SER A 64 -6.74 7.30 -0.17
CA SER A 64 -6.54 6.45 1.01
C SER A 64 -7.30 5.13 0.90
N ILE A 65 -8.55 5.18 0.43
CA ILE A 65 -9.32 3.95 0.17
C ILE A 65 -8.67 3.13 -0.96
N LYS A 66 -8.26 3.76 -2.06
CA LYS A 66 -7.57 3.08 -3.16
C LYS A 66 -6.28 2.41 -2.70
N GLN A 67 -5.50 3.08 -1.85
CA GLN A 67 -4.29 2.50 -1.26
C GLN A 67 -4.62 1.33 -0.35
N ARG A 68 -5.65 1.44 0.50
CA ARG A 68 -6.10 0.33 1.36
C ARG A 68 -6.48 -0.89 0.53
N ILE A 69 -7.33 -0.70 -0.49
CA ILE A 69 -7.78 -1.75 -1.43
C ILE A 69 -6.61 -2.32 -2.24
N GLY A 70 -5.69 -1.46 -2.70
CA GLY A 70 -4.51 -1.90 -3.44
C GLY A 70 -3.52 -2.68 -2.58
N SER A 71 -3.38 -2.34 -1.29
CA SER A 71 -2.46 -3.02 -0.37
C SER A 71 -3.05 -4.32 0.19
N GLU A 72 -4.37 -4.41 0.41
CA GLU A 72 -5.05 -5.68 0.71
C GLU A 72 -5.08 -6.64 -0.50
N CYS A 73 -4.90 -6.14 -1.74
CA CYS A 73 -4.76 -6.97 -2.95
C CYS A 73 -3.33 -7.48 -3.20
N LEU A 74 -2.29 -6.80 -2.69
CA LEU A 74 -0.89 -7.20 -2.90
C LEU A 74 -0.35 -8.20 -1.87
N VAL A 75 -1.14 -8.56 -0.85
CA VAL A 75 -0.77 -9.59 0.13
C VAL A 75 -1.18 -11.00 -0.32
N ASP A 76 -2.06 -11.14 -1.33
CA ASP A 76 -2.63 -12.44 -1.72
C ASP A 76 -1.93 -13.16 -2.90
N GLU A 77 -0.71 -12.75 -3.26
CA GLU A 77 0.13 -13.54 -4.20
C GLU A 77 1.45 -14.05 -3.59
N ALA A 78 1.76 -13.70 -2.34
CA ALA A 78 2.94 -14.22 -1.64
C ALA A 78 2.67 -14.79 -0.23
N THR A 79 1.44 -14.73 0.28
CA THR A 79 1.06 -15.39 1.54
C THR A 79 -0.10 -16.33 1.26
N GLY A 80 0.24 -17.55 0.83
CA GLY A 80 -0.73 -18.61 0.63
C GLY A 80 -1.64 -18.80 1.85
N ASN A 81 -2.93 -18.86 1.59
CA ASN A 81 -3.92 -19.48 2.46
C ASN A 81 -3.61 -20.98 2.52
N SER A 82 -2.66 -21.39 3.35
CA SER A 82 -2.49 -22.80 3.74
C SER A 82 -3.32 -23.07 4.98
N SER A 83 -4.65 -23.01 4.84
CA SER A 83 -5.54 -23.83 5.66
C SER A 83 -5.43 -25.27 5.18
N GLU A 84 -4.29 -25.92 5.46
CA GLU A 84 -4.05 -27.37 5.61
C GLU A 84 -2.52 -27.62 5.70
N PRO A 85 -2.01 -28.30 6.75
CA PRO A 85 -0.62 -28.71 6.83
C PRO A 85 -0.43 -30.04 6.09
N SER A 86 -0.40 -30.02 4.76
CA SER A 86 -0.09 -31.21 3.97
C SER A 86 0.60 -30.91 2.65
N THR A 87 1.75 -30.25 2.74
CA THR A 87 2.88 -30.55 1.85
C THR A 87 4.12 -30.60 2.71
N GLY A 88 4.60 -31.83 2.97
CA GLY A 88 5.76 -32.14 3.80
C GLY A 88 7.09 -31.72 3.18
N LEU A 89 7.23 -30.43 2.88
CA LEU A 89 8.52 -29.83 2.58
C LEU A 89 8.85 -28.87 3.73
N PRO A 90 9.87 -29.19 4.56
CA PRO A 90 10.23 -28.34 5.67
C PRO A 90 10.59 -26.94 5.15
N PRO A 91 10.23 -25.86 5.88
CA PRO A 91 10.56 -24.50 5.50
C PRO A 91 12.07 -24.43 5.24
N ILE A 92 12.44 -23.97 4.04
CA ILE A 92 13.84 -23.80 3.67
C ILE A 92 14.44 -22.79 4.63
N SER A 93 15.19 -23.28 5.62
CA SER A 93 15.85 -22.42 6.58
C SER A 93 16.80 -21.50 5.83
N ALA A 94 16.88 -20.24 6.25
CA ALA A 94 17.84 -19.29 5.69
C ALA A 94 19.28 -19.87 5.66
N VAL A 95 19.58 -20.71 6.65
CA VAL A 95 20.82 -21.51 6.74
C VAL A 95 20.99 -22.46 5.56
N ARG A 96 19.94 -23.19 5.16
CA ARG A 96 19.97 -24.10 4.01
C ARG A 96 20.18 -23.35 2.70
N LEU A 97 19.55 -22.19 2.54
CA LEU A 97 19.75 -21.33 1.37
C LEU A 97 21.18 -20.77 1.32
N GLU A 98 21.75 -20.37 2.47
CA GLU A 98 23.13 -19.92 2.55
C GLU A 98 24.12 -21.04 2.22
N GLN A 99 23.93 -22.24 2.77
CA GLN A 99 24.76 -23.41 2.47
C GLN A 99 24.70 -23.79 1.00
N MET A 100 23.51 -23.78 0.40
CA MET A 100 23.35 -24.00 -1.04
C MET A 100 24.06 -22.92 -1.86
N SER A 101 23.97 -21.64 -1.45
CA SER A 101 24.67 -20.55 -2.13
C SER A 101 26.20 -20.71 -2.07
N LYS A 102 26.74 -21.19 -0.95
CA LYS A 102 28.17 -21.50 -0.78
C LYS A 102 28.60 -22.68 -1.65
N ALA A 103 27.81 -23.75 -1.68
CA ALA A 103 28.09 -24.93 -2.50
C ALA A 103 28.08 -24.59 -4.00
N VAL A 104 27.13 -23.77 -4.45
CA VAL A 104 27.06 -23.31 -5.84
C VAL A 104 28.26 -22.42 -6.19
N ARG A 105 28.66 -21.49 -5.31
CA ARG A 105 29.87 -20.68 -5.55
C ARG A 105 31.13 -21.55 -5.68
N TRP A 106 31.26 -22.58 -4.86
CA TRP A 106 32.38 -23.53 -4.96
C TRP A 106 32.37 -24.29 -6.27
N LEU A 107 31.22 -24.81 -6.70
CA LEU A 107 31.10 -25.52 -7.97
C LEU A 107 31.44 -24.63 -9.17
N VAL A 108 31.04 -23.36 -9.13
CA VAL A 108 31.39 -22.39 -10.18
C VAL A 108 32.89 -22.15 -10.25
N ILE A 109 33.58 -22.05 -9.11
CA ILE A 109 35.04 -21.93 -9.06
C ILE A 109 35.69 -23.19 -9.65
N GLU A 110 35.19 -24.37 -9.29
CA GLU A 110 35.72 -25.65 -9.80
C GLU A 110 35.55 -25.81 -11.32
N LEU A 111 34.43 -25.34 -11.86
CA LEU A 111 34.19 -25.29 -13.30
C LEU A 111 35.05 -24.23 -14.02
N GLN A 112 35.33 -23.10 -13.37
CA GLN A 112 36.18 -22.02 -13.92
C GLN A 112 37.68 -22.39 -13.90
N ASN A 113 38.10 -23.18 -12.92
CA ASN A 113 39.48 -23.67 -12.79
C ASN A 113 39.81 -24.86 -13.71
N GLY A 114 38.82 -25.41 -14.42
CA GLY A 114 38.92 -26.22 -15.64
C GLY A 114 40.08 -27.22 -15.73
N SER A 115 39.83 -28.49 -15.37
CA SER A 115 40.19 -29.68 -16.17
C SER A 115 39.91 -30.94 -15.35
N GLY A 116 39.10 -31.84 -15.90
CA GLY A 116 38.55 -32.99 -15.17
C GLY A 116 39.58 -33.96 -14.60
N THR A 117 39.31 -34.41 -13.38
CA THR A 117 39.65 -35.73 -12.88
C THR A 117 38.55 -36.16 -11.91
N ALA A 118 37.99 -37.34 -12.15
CA ALA A 118 37.11 -38.00 -11.18
C ALA A 118 37.91 -38.27 -9.89
N ALA A 119 37.41 -37.81 -8.74
CA ALA A 119 37.89 -38.26 -7.44
C ALA A 119 36.78 -38.23 -6.38
N ALA A 120 36.29 -39.44 -6.09
CA ALA A 120 35.73 -39.93 -4.84
C ALA A 120 34.82 -39.00 -4.01
N HIS A 121 33.56 -39.38 -3.92
CA HIS A 121 32.70 -39.06 -2.77
C HIS A 121 33.46 -39.36 -1.47
N PRO A 122 33.67 -38.38 -0.57
CA PRO A 122 33.88 -38.70 0.83
C PRO A 122 32.53 -39.12 1.39
N SER A 123 32.27 -40.43 1.38
CA SER A 123 31.27 -41.04 2.25
C SER A 123 31.57 -40.58 3.68
N THR A 124 30.77 -39.66 4.20
CA THR A 124 30.77 -39.41 5.63
C THR A 124 30.07 -40.60 6.29
N PRO A 125 30.69 -41.26 7.28
CA PRO A 125 30.04 -42.34 8.00
C PRO A 125 28.93 -41.71 8.84
N PHE A 126 27.69 -42.14 8.58
CA PHE A 126 26.60 -41.94 9.51
C PHE A 126 26.89 -42.82 10.73
N ASP A 127 27.67 -42.29 11.68
CA ASP A 127 27.76 -42.83 13.03
C ASP A 127 26.57 -42.29 13.82
N GLY A 128 25.44 -42.98 13.66
CA GLY A 128 24.20 -42.77 14.37
C GLY A 128 23.80 -44.07 15.05
N ARG A 129 24.62 -44.53 16.00
CA ARG A 129 24.21 -45.57 16.95
C ARG A 129 23.13 -45.00 17.87
N PHE A 130 21.88 -45.09 17.44
CA PHE A 130 20.71 -45.05 18.31
C PHE A 130 19.67 -46.02 17.77
N SER A 131 19.91 -47.32 17.98
CA SER A 131 18.84 -48.30 18.00
C SER A 131 18.12 -48.14 19.34
N GLU A 132 16.93 -47.56 19.25
CA GLU A 132 15.91 -47.58 20.28
C GLU A 132 15.46 -49.04 20.45
N ASP A 133 15.96 -49.69 21.50
CA ASP A 133 15.50 -50.99 21.98
C ASP A 133 15.21 -50.88 23.48
N GLY A 134 13.97 -51.13 23.87
CA GLY A 134 13.57 -51.15 25.27
C GLY A 134 12.06 -51.07 25.49
N GLY A 135 11.43 -52.24 25.65
CA GLY A 135 10.32 -52.40 26.59
C GLY A 135 8.99 -52.86 26.00
N GLN A 136 8.80 -54.18 25.97
CA GLN A 136 7.52 -54.81 26.33
C GLN A 136 7.11 -54.43 27.75
#